data_AF-A0AAV5W434-F1
#
_entry.id   AF-A0AAV5W434-F1
#
_cell.length_a   1.000
_cell.length_b   1.000
_cell.length_c   1.000
_cell.angle_alpha   90.00
_cell.angle_beta   90.00
_cell.angle_gamma   90.00
#
_symmetry.space_group_name_H-M   'P 1'
#
loop_
_entity.id
_entity.type
_entity.pdbx_description
1 polymer ?
#
loop_
_entity_poly.entity_id
_entity_poly.type
_entity_poly.pdbx_seq_one_letter_code
_entity_poly.pdbx_strand_id
1 'polypeptide(L)'
;MDTLEFGEGTPIEQFFNPYQVSDGTIFYLKIDRNSSIYVLYNGQKVTATESWDGEIYNYECFGDALYFSTNTKKIYTATFLPPNDLRITFIRELEKGENFDYRMLLRRTINGKEVNYRACDDPTNG
;
A
#
# COMPACT_ATOMS: atom_id res chain seq x y z
N MET A 1 -32.74 -14.75 -4.78
CA MET A 1 -31.75 -14.23 -5.74
C MET A 1 -31.68 -12.77 -5.40
N ASP A 2 -30.73 -12.39 -4.55
CA ASP A 2 -30.71 -11.05 -3.97
C ASP A 2 -30.07 -10.09 -4.97
N THR A 3 -30.84 -9.09 -5.37
CA THR A 3 -30.39 -8.01 -6.24
C THR A 3 -29.39 -7.16 -5.47
N LEU A 4 -28.17 -7.04 -6.01
CA LEU A 4 -27.17 -6.12 -5.51
C LEU A 4 -27.62 -4.70 -5.87
N GLU A 5 -28.13 -3.95 -4.91
CA GLU A 5 -28.48 -2.54 -5.10
C GLU A 5 -27.25 -1.67 -4.84
N PHE A 6 -26.81 -0.93 -5.86
CA PHE A 6 -25.76 0.07 -5.72
C PHE A 6 -26.38 1.38 -5.22
N GLY A 7 -25.97 1.86 -4.04
CA GLY A 7 -26.36 3.17 -3.53
C GLY A 7 -25.70 4.33 -4.28
N GLU A 8 -26.13 5.57 -3.99
CA GLU A 8 -25.51 6.77 -4.56
C GLU A 8 -24.01 6.81 -4.24
N GLY A 9 -23.18 6.80 -5.28
CA GLY A 9 -21.72 6.85 -5.15
C GLY A 9 -21.27 8.21 -4.63
N THR A 10 -20.34 8.21 -3.66
CA THR A 10 -19.64 9.44 -3.28
C THR A 10 -18.55 9.71 -4.32
N PRO A 11 -18.53 10.88 -4.99
CA PRO A 11 -17.45 11.23 -5.90
C PRO A 11 -16.13 11.26 -5.14
N ILE A 12 -15.18 10.44 -5.56
CA ILE A 12 -13.80 10.58 -5.14
C ILE A 12 -13.26 11.76 -5.96
N GLU A 13 -12.64 12.75 -5.30
CA GLU A 13 -12.03 13.92 -5.98
C GLU A 13 -11.09 13.46 -7.12
N GLN A 14 -10.81 14.30 -8.11
CA GLN A 14 -9.93 13.92 -9.24
C GLN A 14 -8.47 13.73 -8.76
N PHE A 15 -7.72 12.80 -9.38
CA PHE A 15 -6.31 12.41 -9.10
C PHE A 15 -6.04 11.37 -8.00
N PHE A 16 -6.76 10.25 -8.00
CA PHE A 16 -6.49 9.16 -7.06
C PHE A 16 -6.39 7.83 -7.80
N ASN A 17 -5.48 6.97 -7.34
CA ASN A 17 -5.45 5.56 -7.71
C ASN A 17 -6.15 4.79 -6.59
N PRO A 18 -7.44 4.44 -6.73
CA PRO A 18 -8.14 3.65 -5.73
C PRO A 18 -7.65 2.20 -5.80
N TYR A 19 -7.44 1.60 -4.64
CA TYR A 19 -7.17 0.17 -4.51
C TYR A 19 -8.15 -0.43 -3.53
N GLN A 20 -8.81 -1.50 -3.94
CA GLN A 20 -9.75 -2.22 -3.10
C GLN A 20 -9.14 -3.55 -2.66
N VAL A 21 -9.19 -3.82 -1.36
CA VAL A 21 -8.78 -5.11 -0.77
C VAL A 21 -9.97 -6.05 -0.62
N SER A 22 -9.70 -7.28 -0.19
CA SER A 22 -10.65 -8.41 -0.26
C SER A 22 -11.94 -8.21 0.54
N ASP A 23 -11.86 -7.50 1.67
CA ASP A 23 -12.99 -7.18 2.53
C ASP A 23 -13.84 -5.99 2.03
N GLY A 24 -13.47 -5.43 0.88
CA GLY A 24 -14.14 -4.29 0.27
C GLY A 24 -13.60 -2.93 0.69
N THR A 25 -12.65 -2.86 1.63
CA THR A 25 -11.98 -1.62 2.05
C THR A 25 -11.27 -0.98 0.86
N ILE A 26 -11.48 0.33 0.68
CA ILE A 26 -10.86 1.08 -0.42
C ILE A 26 -9.80 2.03 0.15
N PHE A 27 -8.56 1.81 -0.27
CA PHE A 27 -7.43 2.70 -0.04
C PHE A 27 -7.34 3.74 -1.16
N TYR A 28 -7.01 4.97 -0.77
CA TYR A 28 -6.77 6.08 -1.68
C TYR A 28 -5.43 6.70 -1.36
N LEU A 29 -4.58 6.82 -2.37
CA LEU A 29 -3.35 7.55 -2.26
C LEU A 29 -3.50 8.91 -2.93
N LYS A 30 -3.26 9.98 -2.16
CA LYS A 30 -3.05 11.31 -2.71
C LYS A 30 -1.55 11.58 -2.74
N ILE A 31 -0.98 11.61 -3.94
CA ILE A 31 0.42 11.95 -4.13
C ILE A 31 0.50 13.45 -4.39
N ASP A 32 0.64 14.22 -3.31
CA ASP A 32 1.05 15.62 -3.37
C ASP A 32 2.43 15.77 -2.68
N ARG A 33 2.91 17.01 -2.49
CA ARG A 33 4.23 17.27 -1.86
C ARG A 33 4.42 16.60 -0.50
N ASN A 34 3.34 16.29 0.21
CA ASN A 34 3.42 15.64 1.52
C ASN A 34 3.06 14.15 1.46
N SER A 35 2.40 13.71 0.39
CA SER A 35 1.81 12.37 0.25
C SER A 35 0.87 12.00 1.40
N SER A 36 -0.36 11.62 1.11
CA SER A 36 -1.29 11.21 2.16
C SER A 36 -2.02 9.94 1.76
N ILE A 37 -2.06 9.00 2.70
CA ILE A 37 -2.79 7.74 2.56
C ILE A 37 -4.11 7.90 3.29
N TYR A 38 -5.19 7.52 2.61
CA TYR A 38 -6.54 7.56 3.12
C TYR A 38 -7.23 6.22 2.90
N VAL A 39 -8.25 5.96 3.70
CA VAL A 39 -9.22 4.88 3.50
C VAL A 39 -10.63 5.47 3.48
N LEU A 40 -11.48 5.01 2.56
CA LEU A 40 -12.92 5.29 2.62
C LEU A 40 -13.61 4.07 3.24
N TYR A 41 -14.26 4.29 4.37
CA TYR A 41 -15.00 3.26 5.08
C TYR A 41 -16.37 3.80 5.48
N ASN A 42 -17.45 3.16 5.05
CA ASN A 42 -18.83 3.60 5.28
C ASN A 42 -19.07 5.09 4.95
N GLY A 43 -18.50 5.56 3.83
CA GLY A 43 -18.60 6.95 3.39
C GLY A 43 -17.75 7.95 4.19
N GLN A 44 -17.00 7.50 5.20
CA GLN A 44 -16.09 8.32 5.99
C GLN A 44 -14.66 8.16 5.51
N LYS A 45 -13.96 9.30 5.39
CA LYS A 45 -12.54 9.35 5.06
C LYS A 45 -11.71 9.24 6.34
N VAL A 46 -10.92 8.19 6.44
CA VAL A 46 -9.92 7.97 7.50
C VAL A 46 -8.54 8.29 6.94
N THR A 47 -7.74 9.03 7.70
CA THR A 47 -6.38 9.44 7.30
C THR A 47 -5.37 8.76 8.20
N ALA A 48 -4.21 8.41 7.66
CA ALA A 48 -3.10 7.91 8.46
C ALA A 48 -2.72 8.92 9.55
N THR A 49 -2.62 8.46 10.79
CA THR A 49 -2.24 9.28 11.95
C THR A 49 -0.73 9.32 12.13
N GLU A 50 -0.04 8.28 11.66
CA GLU A 50 1.40 8.10 11.73
C GLU A 50 2.08 8.59 10.45
N SER A 51 3.27 9.18 10.59
CA SER A 51 4.12 9.55 9.47
C SER A 51 5.07 8.42 9.09
N TRP A 52 5.58 8.48 7.87
CA TRP A 52 6.68 7.66 7.38
C TRP A 52 7.85 8.57 6.95
N ASP A 53 8.98 7.96 6.62
CA ASP A 53 10.18 8.68 6.21
C ASP A 53 10.33 8.64 4.68
N GLY A 54 10.44 9.81 4.06
CA GLY A 54 10.60 9.98 2.62
C GLY A 54 9.30 10.09 1.83
N GLU A 55 9.46 10.35 0.53
CA GLU A 55 8.35 10.44 -0.42
C GLU A 55 7.96 9.05 -0.93
N ILE A 56 6.65 8.80 -1.09
CA ILE A 56 6.16 7.53 -1.62
C ILE A 56 6.57 7.41 -3.10
N TYR A 57 7.24 6.31 -3.42
CA TYR A 57 7.81 6.05 -4.75
C TYR A 57 7.08 4.91 -5.49
N ASN A 58 6.76 3.81 -4.78
CA ASN A 58 5.96 2.69 -5.30
C ASN A 58 4.92 2.30 -4.25
N TYR A 59 3.79 1.74 -4.70
CA TYR A 59 2.71 1.28 -3.82
C TYR A 59 1.83 0.25 -4.53
N GLU A 60 1.27 -0.69 -3.76
CA GLU A 60 0.33 -1.70 -4.25
C GLU A 60 -0.46 -2.30 -3.08
N CYS A 61 -1.71 -2.72 -3.32
CA CYS A 61 -2.48 -3.48 -2.34
C CYS A 61 -2.21 -4.98 -2.44
N PHE A 62 -2.00 -5.62 -1.29
CA PHE A 62 -1.88 -7.08 -1.19
C PHE A 62 -2.51 -7.56 0.13
N GLY A 63 -3.34 -8.60 0.06
CA GLY A 63 -4.17 -9.00 1.21
C GLY A 63 -5.07 -7.84 1.63
N ASP A 64 -5.04 -7.50 2.92
CA ASP A 64 -5.88 -6.46 3.53
C ASP A 64 -5.08 -5.18 3.87
N ALA A 65 -4.00 -4.92 3.14
CA ALA A 65 -3.14 -3.78 3.35
C ALA A 65 -2.61 -3.14 2.07
N LEU A 66 -2.25 -1.86 2.17
CA LEU A 66 -1.50 -1.14 1.15
C LEU A 66 -0.01 -1.17 1.52
N TYR A 67 0.81 -1.78 0.67
CA TYR A 67 2.26 -1.73 0.79
C TYR A 67 2.80 -0.57 -0.01
N PHE A 68 3.82 0.11 0.52
CA PHE A 68 4.48 1.19 -0.21
C PHE A 68 5.95 1.31 0.15
N SER A 69 6.73 1.82 -0.79
CA SER A 69 8.14 2.12 -0.61
C SER A 69 8.40 3.60 -0.74
N THR A 70 9.41 4.09 -0.05
CA THR A 70 9.80 5.49 -0.11
C THR A 70 11.14 5.69 -0.82
N ASN A 71 11.41 6.92 -1.24
CA ASN A 71 12.70 7.32 -1.82
C ASN A 71 13.90 7.12 -0.85
N THR A 72 13.65 6.97 0.46
CA THR A 72 14.65 6.61 1.47
C THR A 72 14.91 5.11 1.56
N LYS A 73 14.39 4.31 0.60
CA LYS A 73 14.57 2.85 0.51
C LYS A 73 13.94 2.07 1.67
N LYS A 74 12.90 2.62 2.29
CA LYS A 74 12.13 1.94 3.33
C LYS A 74 10.82 1.40 2.78
N ILE A 75 10.38 0.27 3.30
CA ILE A 75 9.12 -0.39 2.96
C ILE A 75 8.20 -0.29 4.18
N TYR A 76 6.96 0.11 3.92
CA TYR A 76 5.91 0.28 4.91
C TYR A 76 4.64 -0.47 4.47
N THR A 77 3.76 -0.70 5.44
CA THR A 77 2.37 -1.09 5.22
C THR A 77 1.43 -0.07 5.84
N ALA A 78 0.33 0.23 5.15
CA ALA A 78 -0.82 0.92 5.70
C ALA A 78 -1.96 -0.10 5.87
N THR A 79 -2.37 -0.32 7.11
CA THR A 79 -3.44 -1.27 7.47
C THR A 79 -4.59 -0.51 8.08
N PHE A 80 -5.79 -0.72 7.54
CA PHE A 80 -7.00 -0.15 8.10
C PHE A 80 -7.45 -0.99 9.30
N LEU A 81 -7.70 -0.32 10.42
CA LEU A 81 -8.27 -0.88 11.63
C LEU A 81 -9.63 -0.19 11.83
N PRO A 82 -10.71 -0.80 11.31
CA PRO A 82 -12.03 -0.22 11.40
C PRO A 82 -12.43 0.09 12.86
N PRO A 83 -13.17 1.17 13.09
CA PRO A 83 -13.78 2.03 12.07
C PRO A 83 -12.94 3.26 11.67
N ASN A 84 -11.84 3.56 12.37
CA ASN A 84 -11.30 4.92 12.38
C ASN A 84 -9.77 5.04 12.49
N ASP A 85 -9.02 3.93 12.43
CA ASP A 85 -7.56 3.96 12.50
C ASP A 85 -6.94 3.45 11.19
N LEU A 86 -5.95 4.17 10.68
CA LEU A 86 -5.14 3.77 9.53
C LEU A 86 -3.68 3.78 9.97
N ARG A 87 -3.17 2.60 10.28
CA ARG A 87 -1.87 2.40 10.91
C ARG A 87 -0.77 2.24 9.88
N ILE A 88 0.34 2.94 10.07
CA ILE A 88 1.53 2.85 9.22
C ILE A 88 2.61 2.07 9.95
N THR A 89 2.90 0.87 9.47
CA THR A 89 3.95 0.02 10.07
C THR A 89 5.16 -0.04 9.16
N PHE A 90 6.34 0.27 9.70
CA PHE A 90 7.60 -0.01 9.04
C PHE A 90 7.83 -1.52 8.98
N ILE A 91 8.15 -2.03 7.80
CA ILE A 91 8.43 -3.45 7.60
C ILE A 91 9.94 -3.70 7.63
N ARG A 92 10.65 -3.07 6.69
CA ARG A 92 12.09 -3.25 6.50
C ARG A 92 12.67 -2.20 5.56
N GLU A 93 13.99 -2.15 5.48
CA GLU A 93 14.70 -1.44 4.42
C GLU A 93 14.90 -2.33 3.19
N LEU A 94 15.18 -1.72 2.05
CA LEU A 94 15.62 -2.45 0.87
C LEU A 94 17.03 -3.00 1.09
N GLU A 95 17.17 -4.29 0.84
CA GLU A 95 18.44 -4.97 0.86
C GLU A 95 19.33 -4.53 -0.32
N LYS A 96 20.64 -4.64 -0.14
CA LYS A 96 21.59 -4.32 -1.20
C LYS A 96 21.33 -5.21 -2.42
N GLY A 97 21.13 -4.56 -3.57
CA GLY A 97 20.88 -5.21 -4.85
C GLY A 97 19.40 -5.55 -5.12
N GLU A 98 18.49 -5.23 -4.19
CA GLU A 98 17.06 -5.25 -4.48
C GLU A 98 16.69 -4.12 -5.45
N ASN A 99 15.83 -4.47 -6.40
CA ASN A 99 15.19 -3.51 -7.29
C ASN A 99 13.70 -3.79 -7.30
N PHE A 100 12.90 -2.73 -7.34
CA PHE A 100 11.47 -2.88 -7.57
C PHE A 100 11.22 -3.35 -9.00
N ASP A 101 10.33 -4.33 -9.10
CA ASP A 101 9.63 -4.68 -10.32
C ASP A 101 8.16 -4.22 -10.20
N TYR A 102 7.31 -4.67 -11.10
CA TYR A 102 5.90 -4.34 -11.12
C TYR A 102 5.16 -4.81 -9.84
N ARG A 103 4.22 -3.99 -9.33
CA ARG A 103 3.31 -4.31 -8.21
C ARG A 103 3.98 -4.70 -6.89
N MET A 104 4.98 -3.93 -6.46
CA MET A 104 5.71 -4.18 -5.20
C MET A 104 6.36 -5.57 -5.12
N LEU A 105 6.58 -6.22 -6.27
CA LEU A 105 7.53 -7.32 -6.38
C LEU A 105 8.94 -6.75 -6.38
N LEU A 106 9.84 -7.46 -5.74
CA LEU A 106 11.25 -7.15 -5.70
C LEU A 106 12.00 -8.26 -6.37
N ARG A 107 13.02 -7.86 -7.13
CA ARG A 107 13.98 -8.77 -7.74
C ARG A 107 15.35 -8.56 -7.13
N ARG A 108 16.08 -9.66 -6.94
CA ARG A 108 17.46 -9.65 -6.43
C ARG A 108 18.26 -10.78 -7.06
N THR A 109 19.53 -10.55 -7.32
CA THR A 109 20.47 -11.64 -7.68
C THR A 109 21.15 -12.17 -6.43
N ILE A 110 20.94 -13.45 -6.11
CA ILE A 110 21.57 -14.17 -4.99
C ILE A 110 22.36 -15.35 -5.58
N ASN A 111 23.68 -15.39 -5.34
CA ASN A 111 24.57 -16.45 -5.84
C ASN A 111 24.43 -16.71 -7.36
N GLY A 112 24.29 -15.65 -8.15
CA GLY A 112 24.13 -15.72 -9.61
C GLY A 112 22.74 -16.12 -10.10
N LYS A 113 21.77 -16.33 -9.21
CA LYS A 113 20.37 -16.60 -9.56
C LYS A 113 19.51 -15.39 -9.28
N GLU A 114 18.60 -15.06 -10.19
CA GLU A 114 17.57 -14.07 -9.94
C GLU A 114 16.43 -14.70 -9.13
N VAL A 115 16.05 -14.03 -8.05
CA VAL A 115 14.88 -14.37 -7.24
C VAL A 115 13.91 -13.21 -7.26
N ASN A 116 12.62 -13.53 -7.27
CA ASN A 116 11.53 -12.56 -7.22
C ASN A 116 10.65 -12.89 -6.00
N TYR A 117 10.36 -11.88 -5.19
CA TYR A 117 9.57 -12.02 -3.96
C TYR A 117 8.84 -10.72 -3.66
N ARG A 118 7.89 -10.74 -2.73
CA ARG A 118 7.09 -9.55 -2.39
C ARG A 118 7.85 -8.64 -1.42
N ALA A 119 7.46 -7.38 -1.37
CA ALA A 119 7.95 -6.41 -0.38
C ALA A 119 7.81 -6.86 1.07
N CYS A 120 6.80 -7.68 1.38
CA CYS A 120 6.58 -8.25 2.70
C CYS A 120 7.28 -9.59 2.96
N ASP A 121 7.85 -10.22 1.94
CA ASP A 121 8.55 -11.49 2.11
C ASP A 121 9.93 -11.25 2.73
N ASP A 122 10.40 -12.25 3.49
CA ASP A 122 11.77 -12.26 4.02
C ASP A 122 12.76 -12.52 2.87
N PRO A 123 13.65 -11.57 2.56
CA PRO A 123 14.57 -11.67 1.43
C PRO A 123 15.65 -12.75 1.62
N THR A 124 15.75 -13.39 2.80
CA THR A 124 16.71 -14.46 3.08
C THR A 124 16.18 -15.86 2.79
N ASN A 125 14.86 -16.03 2.67
CA ASN A 125 14.19 -17.33 2.54
C ASN A 125 13.42 -17.51 1.21
N GLY A 126 13.61 -16.59 0.26
CA GLY A 126 12.98 -16.61 -1.08
C GLY A 126 13.62 -17.59 -2.07
#